data_AF-R5TGR5-F1
#
_entry.id   AF-R5TGR5-F1
#
_cell.length_a   1.000
_cell.length_b   1.000
_cell.length_c   1.000
_cell.angle_alpha   90.00
_cell.angle_beta   90.00
_cell.angle_gamma   90.00
#
_symmetry.space_group_name_H-M   'P 1'
#
loop_
_entity.id
_entity.type
_entity.pdbx_description
1 polymer ?
#
loop_
_entity_poly.entity_id
_entity_poly.type
_entity_poly.pdbx_seq_one_letter_code
_entity_poly.pdbx_strand_id
1 'polypeptide(L)'
;MFGDIFGDFFGGGSRRGASNGPMKGANLRTSVRITFEEAVFGCEKEIDMVLKDECTTCGGTGAKPGTSPETCTKCGGKGKVVFSQQSLFGMVQNVQTCPECNGSGKIIKDRCTSCRGTGYTSSRKKIKVSIPAGIDNGQSVRIREKGEPGVNGGPRGDLLVEVIVSSHPIFQRQDMNIFSTAPISFAQAVLGGETRISTVDGDVIYEVKPGTQTDTRIRLKGKGVPSLRNKNIRGDQYVTLVVQVPTSLSAEAKEALRAFDAVSGDSLHTGAGEGIKQEKHHKKRGFFKKED
;
A
#
# COMPACT_ATOMS: atom_id res chain seq x y z
N MET A 1 46.66 -26.58 -22.26
CA MET A 1 45.62 -26.23 -21.28
C MET A 1 44.62 -25.30 -21.96
N PHE A 2 43.84 -25.86 -22.88
CA PHE A 2 42.78 -25.19 -23.65
C PHE A 2 41.65 -26.22 -23.63
N GLY A 3 40.63 -25.97 -22.82
CA GLY A 3 39.56 -26.93 -22.56
C GLY A 3 38.99 -26.71 -21.17
N ASP A 4 38.05 -25.75 -21.06
CA ASP A 4 36.91 -25.81 -20.12
C ASP A 4 35.99 -24.57 -20.20
N ILE A 5 35.77 -24.02 -21.40
CA ILE A 5 34.80 -22.93 -21.65
C ILE A 5 33.77 -23.32 -22.73
N PHE A 6 33.65 -24.61 -23.05
CA PHE A 6 32.66 -25.15 -24.00
C PHE A 6 31.79 -26.28 -23.41
N GLY A 7 31.79 -26.45 -22.08
CA GLY A 7 30.99 -27.48 -21.39
C GLY A 7 29.62 -27.01 -20.88
N ASP A 8 29.43 -25.71 -20.64
CA ASP A 8 28.30 -25.23 -19.83
C ASP A 8 27.20 -24.51 -20.64
N PHE A 9 27.32 -24.50 -21.97
CA PHE A 9 26.32 -23.91 -22.87
C PHE A 9 25.34 -24.95 -23.45
N PHE A 10 25.56 -26.24 -23.17
CA PHE A 10 24.67 -27.35 -23.57
C PHE A 10 23.88 -27.95 -22.38
N GLY A 11 23.66 -27.16 -21.33
CA GLY A 11 22.75 -27.47 -20.22
C GLY A 11 21.30 -27.27 -20.64
N GLY A 12 20.73 -28.31 -21.25
CA GLY A 12 19.36 -28.38 -21.75
C GLY A 12 18.35 -27.64 -20.89
N GLY A 13 17.73 -26.63 -21.49
CA GLY A 13 16.65 -25.89 -20.90
C GLY A 13 15.59 -26.83 -20.35
N SER A 14 15.42 -26.81 -19.03
CA SER A 14 14.23 -27.29 -18.35
C SER A 14 13.05 -26.39 -18.76
N ARG A 15 12.58 -26.57 -20.01
CA ARG A 15 11.24 -26.19 -20.41
C ARG A 15 10.33 -27.08 -19.57
N ARG A 16 9.92 -26.56 -18.42
CA ARG A 16 8.80 -27.05 -17.61
C ARG A 16 7.64 -27.31 -18.57
N GLY A 17 7.52 -28.55 -19.03
CA GLY A 17 6.37 -28.96 -19.83
C GLY A 17 5.14 -28.68 -18.98
N ALA A 18 4.21 -27.89 -19.52
CA ALA A 18 2.91 -27.69 -18.90
C ALA A 18 2.28 -29.08 -18.67
N SER A 19 2.40 -29.55 -17.43
CA SER A 19 1.80 -30.79 -16.96
C SER A 19 0.29 -30.58 -16.96
N ASN A 20 -0.49 -31.52 -17.52
CA ASN A 20 -1.95 -31.46 -17.46
C ASN A 20 -2.50 -31.80 -16.05
N GLY A 21 -1.66 -31.69 -15.01
CA GLY A 21 -2.02 -31.93 -13.64
C GLY A 21 -2.86 -30.79 -13.04
N PRO A 22 -3.26 -30.94 -11.76
CA PRO A 22 -4.00 -29.91 -11.04
C PRO A 22 -3.26 -28.57 -11.08
N MET A 23 -3.90 -27.53 -11.64
CA MET A 23 -3.34 -26.18 -11.70
C MET A 23 -4.16 -25.23 -10.85
N LYS A 24 -3.49 -24.45 -10.01
CA LYS A 24 -4.14 -23.40 -9.21
C LYS A 24 -4.79 -22.36 -10.12
N GLY A 25 -6.01 -21.95 -9.77
CA GLY A 25 -6.72 -20.89 -10.46
C GLY A 25 -6.02 -19.53 -10.35
N ALA A 26 -6.34 -18.62 -11.27
CA ALA A 26 -5.77 -17.28 -11.26
C ALA A 26 -6.19 -16.50 -10.01
N ASN A 27 -5.27 -15.68 -9.47
CA ASN A 27 -5.62 -14.77 -8.38
C ASN A 27 -6.46 -13.61 -8.93
N LEU A 28 -7.46 -13.20 -8.16
CA LEU A 28 -8.25 -12.00 -8.44
C LEU A 28 -7.65 -10.82 -7.69
N ARG A 29 -7.79 -9.62 -8.26
CA ARG A 29 -7.36 -8.36 -7.65
C ARG A 29 -8.53 -7.40 -7.59
N THR A 30 -8.67 -6.73 -6.46
CA THR A 30 -9.64 -5.65 -6.27
C THR A 30 -9.04 -4.63 -5.31
N SER A 31 -9.67 -3.46 -5.20
CA SER A 31 -9.22 -2.40 -4.30
C SER A 31 -10.34 -2.00 -3.35
N VAL A 32 -9.98 -1.65 -2.11
CA VAL A 32 -10.87 -1.06 -1.13
C VAL A 32 -10.31 0.27 -0.67
N ARG A 33 -11.17 1.30 -0.63
CA ARG A 33 -10.79 2.61 -0.08
C ARG A 33 -11.14 2.67 1.40
N ILE A 34 -10.19 3.15 2.20
CA ILE A 34 -10.37 3.39 3.63
C ILE A 34 -9.91 4.79 4.01
N THR A 35 -10.38 5.25 5.15
CA THR A 35 -9.91 6.50 5.78
C THR A 35 -8.54 6.31 6.44
N PHE A 36 -7.91 7.42 6.80
CA PHE A 36 -6.61 7.39 7.47
C PHE A 36 -6.71 6.73 8.85
N GLU A 37 -7.75 7.03 9.60
CA GLU A 37 -8.05 6.49 10.92
C GLU A 37 -8.31 4.98 10.84
N GLU A 38 -9.09 4.54 9.86
CA GLU A 38 -9.30 3.10 9.60
C GLU A 38 -8.00 2.37 9.28
N ALA A 39 -7.05 3.03 8.60
CA ALA A 39 -5.73 2.44 8.34
C ALA A 39 -4.89 2.31 9.62
N VAL A 40 -5.03 3.26 10.56
CA VAL A 40 -4.33 3.24 11.86
C VAL A 40 -4.91 2.19 12.79
N PHE A 41 -6.23 2.15 12.94
CA PHE A 41 -6.91 1.28 13.92
C PHE A 41 -7.26 -0.10 13.38
N GLY A 42 -7.29 -0.27 12.05
CA GLY A 42 -7.86 -1.43 11.39
C GLY A 42 -9.38 -1.33 11.31
N CYS A 43 -9.95 -2.03 10.34
CA CYS A 43 -11.40 -2.05 10.15
C CYS A 43 -11.84 -3.31 9.41
N GLU A 44 -13.14 -3.56 9.40
CA GLU A 44 -13.76 -4.55 8.51
C GLU A 44 -14.54 -3.82 7.41
N LYS A 45 -14.32 -4.22 6.15
CA LYS A 45 -15.05 -3.70 4.99
C LYS A 45 -15.70 -4.83 4.23
N GLU A 46 -16.89 -4.58 3.67
CA GLU A 46 -17.53 -5.49 2.73
C GLU A 46 -17.27 -5.03 1.30
N ILE A 47 -16.82 -5.96 0.45
CA ILE A 47 -16.67 -5.74 -0.99
C ILE A 47 -17.67 -6.61 -1.74
N ASP A 48 -18.36 -6.01 -2.70
CA ASP A 48 -19.22 -6.72 -3.64
C ASP A 48 -18.41 -7.13 -4.86
N MET A 49 -18.36 -8.44 -5.14
CA MET A 49 -17.69 -8.94 -6.34
C MET A 49 -18.43 -10.12 -6.95
N VAL A 50 -18.22 -10.31 -8.26
CA VAL A 50 -18.74 -11.48 -8.97
C VAL A 50 -17.69 -12.57 -8.93
N LEU A 51 -18.05 -13.72 -8.37
CA LEU A 51 -17.21 -14.91 -8.30
C LEU A 51 -17.84 -16.05 -9.10
N LYS A 52 -16.99 -16.86 -9.71
CA LYS A 52 -17.41 -18.15 -10.27
C LYS A 52 -17.48 -19.18 -9.16
N ASP A 53 -18.66 -19.66 -8.84
CA ASP A 53 -18.84 -20.77 -7.91
C ASP A 53 -19.07 -22.07 -8.66
N GLU A 54 -18.81 -23.19 -8.00
CA GLU A 54 -19.17 -24.50 -8.53
C GLU A 54 -20.67 -24.55 -8.81
N CYS A 55 -21.01 -25.02 -9.99
CA CYS A 55 -22.39 -25.11 -10.42
C CYS A 55 -23.13 -26.12 -9.54
N THR A 56 -24.08 -25.65 -8.73
CA THR A 56 -24.87 -26.48 -7.82
C THR A 56 -25.62 -27.60 -8.53
N THR A 57 -26.07 -27.38 -9.77
CA THR A 57 -26.78 -28.39 -10.56
C THR A 57 -25.90 -29.59 -10.95
N CYS A 58 -24.61 -29.41 -11.26
CA CYS A 58 -23.74 -30.48 -11.77
C CYS A 58 -22.54 -30.80 -10.87
N GLY A 59 -22.40 -30.13 -9.72
CA GLY A 59 -21.28 -30.32 -8.80
C GLY A 59 -19.91 -30.07 -9.43
N GLY A 60 -19.81 -29.09 -10.34
CA GLY A 60 -18.53 -28.77 -11.01
C GLY A 60 -18.18 -29.64 -12.22
N THR A 61 -18.95 -30.70 -12.52
CA THR A 61 -18.62 -31.63 -13.63
C THR A 61 -18.87 -31.04 -15.02
N GLY A 62 -19.73 -30.03 -15.13
CA GLY A 62 -20.18 -29.45 -16.39
C GLY A 62 -21.18 -30.32 -17.18
N ALA A 63 -21.43 -31.54 -16.75
CA ALA A 63 -22.36 -32.47 -17.39
C ALA A 63 -23.79 -32.33 -16.84
N LYS A 64 -24.78 -32.71 -17.64
CA LYS A 64 -26.18 -32.77 -17.21
C LYS A 64 -26.31 -33.78 -16.04
N PRO A 65 -27.12 -33.51 -15.01
CA PRO A 65 -27.34 -34.48 -13.93
C PRO A 65 -27.73 -35.86 -14.48
N GLY A 66 -27.08 -36.92 -13.97
CA GLY A 66 -27.25 -38.29 -14.46
C GLY A 66 -26.35 -38.68 -15.65
N THR A 67 -25.60 -37.73 -16.22
CA THR A 67 -24.57 -38.00 -17.24
C THR A 67 -23.18 -37.70 -16.66
N SER A 68 -22.15 -38.32 -17.23
CA SER A 68 -20.76 -38.12 -16.81
C SER A 68 -19.87 -37.66 -17.96
N PRO A 69 -18.82 -36.87 -17.69
CA PRO A 69 -17.82 -36.55 -18.70
C PRO A 69 -17.06 -37.82 -19.11
N GLU A 70 -16.94 -38.05 -20.40
CA GLU A 70 -16.17 -39.16 -20.97
C GLU A 70 -14.72 -38.74 -21.20
N THR A 71 -13.77 -39.67 -21.11
CA THR A 71 -12.38 -39.40 -21.43
C THR A 71 -12.23 -39.09 -22.92
N CYS A 72 -11.53 -38.00 -23.26
CA CYS A 72 -11.28 -37.66 -24.66
C CYS A 72 -10.45 -38.75 -25.33
N THR A 73 -10.98 -39.37 -26.38
CA THR A 73 -10.35 -40.47 -27.12
C THR A 73 -9.12 -40.00 -27.89
N LYS A 74 -9.15 -38.80 -28.48
CA LYS A 74 -8.04 -38.24 -29.25
C LYS A 74 -6.77 -37.95 -28.45
N CYS A 75 -6.91 -37.55 -27.18
CA CYS A 75 -5.75 -37.31 -26.30
C CYS A 75 -5.60 -38.32 -25.16
N GLY A 76 -6.49 -39.31 -25.06
CA GLY A 76 -6.51 -40.29 -23.96
C GLY A 76 -6.58 -39.64 -22.58
N GLY A 77 -7.32 -38.54 -22.44
CA GLY A 77 -7.42 -37.80 -21.18
C GLY A 77 -6.28 -36.82 -20.87
N LYS A 78 -5.27 -36.73 -21.73
CA LYS A 78 -4.06 -35.91 -21.46
C LYS A 78 -4.23 -34.42 -21.75
N GLY A 79 -5.34 -34.01 -22.36
CA GLY A 79 -5.62 -32.61 -22.73
C GLY A 79 -4.74 -32.05 -23.86
N LYS A 80 -3.71 -32.77 -24.29
CA LYS A 80 -2.75 -32.37 -25.33
C LYS A 80 -2.46 -33.51 -26.30
N VAL A 81 -2.14 -33.16 -27.53
CA VAL A 81 -1.72 -34.08 -28.59
C VAL A 81 -0.33 -33.70 -29.06
N VAL A 82 0.49 -34.71 -29.37
CA VAL A 82 1.87 -34.52 -29.84
C VAL A 82 1.89 -34.76 -31.34
N PHE A 83 2.27 -33.73 -32.10
CA PHE A 83 2.51 -33.86 -33.54
C PHE A 83 4.02 -33.94 -33.77
N SER A 84 4.48 -35.09 -34.27
CA SER A 84 5.85 -35.26 -34.75
C SER A 84 5.91 -34.82 -36.21
N GLN A 85 6.69 -33.78 -36.49
CA GLN A 85 6.99 -33.33 -37.86
C GLN A 85 8.48 -33.52 -38.14
N GLN A 86 8.79 -34.07 -39.30
CA GLN A 86 10.16 -34.25 -39.75
C GLN A 86 10.68 -32.91 -40.29
N SER A 87 11.74 -32.39 -39.67
CA SER A 87 12.41 -31.14 -40.06
C SER A 87 13.80 -31.43 -40.61
N LEU A 88 14.41 -30.44 -41.27
CA LEU A 88 15.77 -30.52 -41.81
C LEU A 88 16.83 -30.91 -40.75
N PHE A 89 16.53 -30.69 -39.46
CA PHE A 89 17.42 -30.96 -38.32
C PHE A 89 16.97 -32.15 -37.45
N GLY A 90 16.09 -33.02 -37.95
CA GLY A 90 15.58 -34.21 -37.24
C GLY A 90 14.09 -34.15 -36.92
N MET A 91 13.62 -35.05 -36.04
CA MET A 91 12.21 -35.08 -35.61
C MET A 91 11.93 -33.98 -34.60
N VAL A 92 11.05 -33.04 -34.94
CA VAL A 92 10.57 -32.00 -34.02
C VAL A 92 9.20 -32.42 -33.50
N GLN A 93 9.06 -32.51 -32.17
CA GLN A 93 7.79 -32.77 -31.52
C GLN A 93 7.14 -31.46 -31.09
N ASN A 94 6.01 -31.14 -31.71
CA ASN A 94 5.18 -30.00 -31.32
C ASN A 94 4.02 -30.49 -30.45
N VAL A 95 3.94 -29.99 -29.23
CA VAL A 95 2.84 -30.27 -28.31
C VAL A 95 1.78 -29.20 -28.51
N GLN A 96 0.57 -29.60 -28.89
CA GLN A 96 -0.57 -28.69 -29.02
C GLN A 96 -1.71 -29.11 -28.09
N THR A 97 -2.52 -28.14 -27.65
CA THR A 97 -3.75 -28.41 -26.91
C THR A 97 -4.68 -29.27 -27.76
N CYS A 98 -5.28 -30.32 -27.18
CA CYS A 98 -6.15 -31.21 -27.93
C CYS A 98 -7.38 -30.44 -28.44
N PRO A 99 -7.64 -30.41 -29.76
CA PRO A 99 -8.72 -29.61 -30.34
C PRO A 99 -10.13 -30.15 -30.01
N GLU A 100 -10.25 -31.42 -29.59
CA GLU A 100 -11.55 -32.01 -29.23
C GLU A 100 -11.99 -31.64 -27.80
N CYS A 101 -11.07 -31.62 -26.85
CA CYS A 101 -11.38 -31.33 -25.45
C CYS A 101 -10.90 -29.96 -24.98
N ASN A 102 -10.24 -29.18 -25.84
CA ASN A 102 -9.67 -27.87 -25.54
C ASN A 102 -8.80 -27.85 -24.27
N GLY A 103 -8.10 -28.96 -23.98
CA GLY A 103 -7.22 -29.06 -22.82
C GLY A 103 -7.82 -29.76 -21.59
N SER A 104 -9.15 -29.93 -21.50
CA SER A 104 -9.77 -30.53 -20.31
C SER A 104 -9.49 -32.02 -20.14
N GLY A 105 -9.09 -32.71 -21.22
CA GLY A 105 -8.98 -34.17 -21.26
C GLY A 105 -10.32 -34.91 -21.23
N LYS A 106 -11.44 -34.19 -21.13
CA LYS A 106 -12.79 -34.77 -20.99
C LYS A 106 -13.73 -34.18 -22.05
N ILE A 107 -14.61 -35.01 -22.58
CA ILE A 107 -15.67 -34.62 -23.51
C ILE A 107 -17.00 -34.74 -22.77
N ILE A 108 -17.75 -33.63 -22.76
CA ILE A 108 -19.09 -33.56 -22.19
C ILE A 108 -20.07 -33.60 -23.35
N LYS A 109 -20.73 -34.75 -23.56
CA LYS A 109 -21.78 -34.91 -24.59
C LYS A 109 -23.01 -34.10 -24.22
N ASP A 110 -23.54 -34.34 -23.03
CA ASP A 110 -24.70 -33.63 -22.49
C ASP A 110 -24.26 -32.53 -21.52
N ARG A 111 -24.26 -31.29 -22.00
CA ARG A 111 -23.84 -30.14 -21.19
C ARG A 111 -24.92 -29.79 -20.15
N CYS A 112 -24.48 -29.43 -18.95
CA CYS A 112 -25.36 -28.87 -17.93
C CYS A 112 -26.02 -27.58 -18.45
N THR A 113 -27.32 -27.42 -18.25
CA THR A 113 -28.10 -26.26 -18.68
C THR A 113 -27.71 -24.98 -17.93
N SER A 114 -27.41 -25.10 -16.63
CA SER A 114 -27.09 -23.97 -15.74
C SER A 114 -25.71 -23.34 -16.04
N CYS A 115 -24.68 -24.16 -16.24
CA CYS A 115 -23.30 -23.67 -16.48
C CYS A 115 -22.81 -23.83 -17.93
N ARG A 116 -23.66 -24.37 -18.82
CA ARG A 116 -23.39 -24.58 -20.25
C ARG A 116 -22.11 -25.37 -20.55
N GLY A 117 -21.75 -26.31 -19.66
CA GLY A 117 -20.57 -27.16 -19.81
C GLY A 117 -19.31 -26.68 -19.09
N THR A 118 -19.33 -25.50 -18.45
CA THR A 118 -18.14 -24.93 -17.80
C THR A 118 -17.88 -25.49 -16.40
N GLY A 119 -18.89 -26.06 -15.74
CA GLY A 119 -18.82 -26.50 -14.35
C GLY A 119 -18.99 -25.37 -13.32
N TYR A 120 -19.02 -24.11 -13.74
CA TYR A 120 -19.09 -22.96 -12.84
C TYR A 120 -20.20 -21.97 -13.22
N THR A 121 -20.77 -21.31 -12.22
CA THR A 121 -21.78 -20.26 -12.38
C THR A 121 -21.31 -18.97 -11.71
N SER A 122 -21.53 -17.83 -12.35
CA SER A 122 -21.14 -16.53 -11.77
C SER A 122 -22.21 -16.03 -10.81
N SER A 123 -21.83 -15.72 -9.57
CA SER A 123 -22.73 -15.15 -8.57
C SER A 123 -22.11 -13.90 -7.93
N ARG A 124 -22.94 -12.90 -7.62
CA ARG A 124 -22.50 -11.72 -6.86
C ARG A 124 -22.46 -12.09 -5.38
N LYS A 125 -21.32 -11.87 -4.73
CA LYS A 125 -21.12 -12.15 -3.31
C LYS A 125 -20.50 -10.95 -2.60
N LYS A 126 -20.95 -10.75 -1.36
CA LYS A 126 -20.33 -9.86 -0.38
C LYS A 126 -19.21 -10.62 0.32
N ILE A 127 -18.00 -10.08 0.28
CA ILE A 127 -16.85 -10.63 0.97
C ILE A 127 -16.42 -9.65 2.04
N LYS A 128 -16.36 -10.13 3.28
CA LYS A 128 -15.78 -9.38 4.40
C LYS A 128 -14.26 -9.43 4.32
N VAL A 129 -13.64 -8.26 4.30
CA VAL A 129 -12.20 -8.05 4.30
C VAL A 129 -11.83 -7.45 5.64
N SER A 130 -11.05 -8.18 6.44
CA SER A 130 -10.47 -7.67 7.68
C SER A 130 -9.14 -6.99 7.36
N ILE A 131 -9.08 -5.68 7.60
CA ILE A 131 -7.93 -4.83 7.31
C ILE A 131 -7.15 -4.64 8.62
N PRO A 132 -5.88 -5.08 8.69
CA PRO A 132 -5.10 -4.99 9.92
C PRO A 132 -4.73 -3.54 10.25
N ALA A 133 -4.69 -3.24 11.55
CA ALA A 133 -4.19 -1.97 12.07
C ALA A 133 -2.75 -1.71 11.60
N GLY A 134 -2.48 -0.50 11.13
CA GLY A 134 -1.17 -0.09 10.65
C GLY A 134 -0.87 -0.45 9.19
N ILE A 135 -1.86 -0.92 8.43
CA ILE A 135 -1.70 -1.20 7.00
C ILE A 135 -1.28 0.06 6.24
N ASP A 136 -0.32 -0.07 5.33
CA ASP A 136 0.14 1.06 4.53
C ASP A 136 -0.61 1.16 3.20
N ASN A 137 -0.58 2.35 2.59
CA ASN A 137 -1.22 2.58 1.30
C ASN A 137 -0.60 1.69 0.20
N GLY A 138 -1.45 1.06 -0.62
CA GLY A 138 -1.03 0.15 -1.68
C GLY A 138 -0.69 -1.27 -1.21
N GLN A 139 -0.74 -1.55 0.09
CA GLN A 139 -0.56 -2.91 0.59
C GLN A 139 -1.79 -3.78 0.29
N SER A 140 -1.57 -5.06 0.03
CA SER A 140 -2.63 -6.01 -0.31
C SER A 140 -2.92 -7.00 0.81
N VAL A 141 -4.20 -7.11 1.19
CA VAL A 141 -4.72 -8.17 2.06
C VAL A 141 -5.07 -9.39 1.20
N ARG A 142 -4.54 -10.56 1.58
CA ARG A 142 -4.81 -11.82 0.86
C ARG A 142 -5.93 -12.61 1.51
N ILE A 143 -6.98 -12.88 0.75
CA ILE A 143 -8.07 -13.79 1.13
C ILE A 143 -7.92 -15.07 0.31
N ARG A 144 -7.65 -16.18 1.00
CA ARG A 144 -7.37 -17.47 0.36
C ARG A 144 -8.61 -18.03 -0.33
N GLU A 145 -8.40 -18.73 -1.44
CA GLU A 145 -9.43 -19.50 -2.17
C GLU A 145 -10.64 -18.67 -2.68
N LYS A 146 -10.52 -17.34 -2.73
CA LYS A 146 -11.54 -16.43 -3.28
C LYS A 146 -11.19 -15.91 -4.68
N GLY A 147 -10.23 -16.53 -5.35
CA GLY A 147 -9.87 -16.24 -6.74
C GLY A 147 -10.65 -17.10 -7.75
N GLU A 148 -10.14 -17.16 -8.98
CA GLU A 148 -10.71 -17.99 -10.04
C GLU A 148 -10.60 -19.48 -9.69
N PRO A 149 -11.53 -20.33 -10.17
CA PRO A 149 -11.41 -21.78 -10.03
C PRO A 149 -10.14 -22.34 -10.65
N GLY A 150 -9.59 -23.40 -10.04
CA GLY A 150 -8.45 -24.13 -10.61
C GLY A 150 -8.86 -25.03 -11.77
N VAL A 151 -7.86 -25.52 -12.49
CA VAL A 151 -8.05 -26.42 -13.65
C VAL A 151 -7.62 -27.83 -13.26
N ASN A 152 -8.31 -28.85 -13.81
CA ASN A 152 -7.99 -30.26 -13.61
C ASN A 152 -7.90 -30.69 -12.13
N GLY A 153 -8.81 -30.18 -11.29
CA GLY A 153 -8.83 -30.47 -9.85
C GLY A 153 -7.82 -29.66 -9.02
N GLY A 154 -7.21 -28.63 -9.61
CA GLY A 154 -6.36 -27.69 -8.86
C GLY A 154 -7.16 -26.78 -7.94
N PRO A 155 -6.53 -26.24 -6.87
CA PRO A 155 -7.20 -25.35 -5.93
C PRO A 155 -7.55 -24.02 -6.57
N ARG A 156 -8.45 -23.26 -5.94
CA ARG A 156 -8.79 -21.91 -6.39
C ARG A 156 -7.62 -20.95 -6.20
N GLY A 157 -7.60 -19.90 -7.01
CA GLY A 157 -6.77 -18.73 -6.78
C GLY A 157 -7.13 -18.01 -5.47
N ASP A 158 -6.33 -17.01 -5.12
CA ASP A 158 -6.60 -16.12 -3.98
C ASP A 158 -7.18 -14.79 -4.46
N LEU A 159 -7.88 -14.08 -3.58
CA LEU A 159 -8.25 -12.68 -3.78
C LEU A 159 -7.22 -11.79 -3.09
N LEU A 160 -6.63 -10.88 -3.84
CA LEU A 160 -5.73 -9.84 -3.34
C LEU A 160 -6.50 -8.53 -3.31
N VAL A 161 -6.76 -8.01 -2.11
CA VAL A 161 -7.47 -6.75 -1.91
C VAL A 161 -6.43 -5.67 -1.61
N GLU A 162 -6.17 -4.80 -2.57
CA GLU A 162 -5.31 -3.63 -2.40
C GLU A 162 -6.03 -2.57 -1.56
N VAL A 163 -5.35 -2.06 -0.55
CA VAL A 163 -5.89 -1.02 0.33
C VAL A 163 -5.42 0.34 -0.14
N ILE A 164 -6.37 1.20 -0.46
CA ILE A 164 -6.13 2.58 -0.85
C ILE A 164 -6.52 3.47 0.34
N VAL A 165 -5.54 4.10 0.96
CA VAL A 165 -5.75 4.99 2.12
C VAL A 165 -5.99 6.40 1.61
N SER A 166 -7.09 7.00 2.05
CA SER A 166 -7.43 8.38 1.70
C SER A 166 -6.51 9.36 2.41
N SER A 167 -6.13 10.45 1.74
CA SER A 167 -5.35 11.54 2.35
C SER A 167 -6.12 12.21 3.48
N HIS A 168 -5.46 12.48 4.60
CA HIS A 168 -6.04 13.21 5.72
C HIS A 168 -5.64 14.70 5.67
N PRO A 169 -6.55 15.65 5.98
CA PRO A 169 -6.25 17.09 5.88
C PRO A 169 -5.17 17.57 6.86
N ILE A 170 -5.05 16.93 8.02
CA ILE A 170 -4.14 17.35 9.10
C ILE A 170 -2.95 16.40 9.26
N PHE A 171 -3.12 15.13 8.88
CA PHE A 171 -2.18 14.06 9.23
C PHE A 171 -1.48 13.56 7.97
N GLN A 172 -0.17 13.49 8.05
CA GLN A 172 0.67 12.87 7.03
C GLN A 172 1.42 11.72 7.67
N ARG A 173 1.29 10.52 7.09
CA ARG A 173 2.02 9.34 7.56
C ARG A 173 3.33 9.22 6.81
N GLN A 174 4.40 8.95 7.56
CA GLN A 174 5.65 8.44 7.04
C GLN A 174 6.08 7.25 7.89
N ASP A 175 6.06 6.06 7.28
CA ASP A 175 6.27 4.77 7.95
C ASP A 175 5.31 4.56 9.13
N MET A 176 5.84 4.52 10.36
CA MET A 176 5.06 4.39 11.59
C MET A 176 4.77 5.75 12.25
N ASN A 177 5.38 6.83 11.76
CA ASN A 177 5.26 8.15 12.36
C ASN A 177 4.18 8.97 11.67
N ILE A 178 3.54 9.84 12.44
CA ILE A 178 2.53 10.79 11.95
C ILE A 178 3.11 12.19 12.06
N PHE A 179 2.84 13.01 11.07
CA PHE A 179 3.27 14.39 10.97
C PHE A 179 2.04 15.27 10.87
N SER A 180 2.05 16.37 11.59
CA SER A 180 0.92 17.31 11.65
C SER A 180 1.43 18.70 11.98
N THR A 181 0.56 19.69 11.74
CA THR A 181 0.82 21.07 12.10
C THR A 181 -0.24 21.50 13.12
N ALA A 182 0.18 22.13 14.20
CA ALA A 182 -0.71 22.73 15.18
C ALA A 182 -0.49 24.24 15.22
N PRO A 183 -1.53 25.05 14.96
CA PRO A 183 -1.42 26.50 15.07
C PRO A 183 -1.32 26.91 16.54
N ILE A 184 -0.46 27.89 16.82
CA ILE A 184 -0.38 28.58 18.12
C ILE A 184 -0.51 30.09 17.91
N SER A 185 -1.06 30.78 18.89
CA SER A 185 -1.12 32.25 18.86
C SER A 185 0.24 32.86 19.18
N PHE A 186 0.45 34.11 18.75
CA PHE A 186 1.65 34.87 19.12
C PHE A 186 1.83 34.98 20.64
N ALA A 187 0.73 35.21 21.38
CA ALA A 187 0.76 35.26 22.83
C ALA A 187 1.25 33.93 23.45
N GLN A 188 0.74 32.78 22.97
CA GLN A 188 1.20 31.47 23.43
C GLN A 188 2.67 31.20 23.08
N ALA A 189 3.13 31.65 21.91
CA ALA A 189 4.53 31.48 21.51
C ALA A 189 5.49 32.27 22.41
N VAL A 190 5.13 33.52 22.77
CA VAL A 190 5.95 34.41 23.59
C VAL A 190 5.87 34.05 25.06
N LEU A 191 4.66 33.94 25.60
CA LEU A 191 4.39 33.80 27.04
C LEU A 191 4.29 32.35 27.50
N GLY A 192 4.23 31.40 26.57
CA GLY A 192 3.83 30.03 26.86
C GLY A 192 2.32 29.88 27.07
N GLY A 193 1.90 28.67 27.42
CA GLY A 193 0.50 28.35 27.70
C GLY A 193 0.09 27.00 27.12
N GLU A 194 -1.17 26.65 27.28
CA GLU A 194 -1.69 25.38 26.80
C GLU A 194 -2.22 25.49 25.36
N THR A 195 -1.93 24.49 24.53
CA THR A 195 -2.54 24.32 23.21
C THR A 195 -3.09 22.91 23.04
N ARG A 196 -4.19 22.78 22.29
CA ARG A 196 -4.81 21.49 21.98
C ARG A 196 -4.24 20.96 20.69
N ILE A 197 -3.69 19.75 20.74
CA ILE A 197 -3.12 19.07 19.59
C ILE A 197 -3.98 17.86 19.26
N SER A 198 -4.49 17.82 18.02
CA SER A 198 -5.22 16.66 17.53
C SER A 198 -4.27 15.51 17.24
N THR A 199 -4.62 14.33 17.76
CA THR A 199 -3.93 13.06 17.48
C THR A 199 -4.95 12.06 16.94
N VAL A 200 -4.47 10.95 16.37
CA VAL A 200 -5.35 9.87 15.91
C VAL A 200 -6.15 9.24 17.05
N ASP A 201 -5.65 9.27 18.29
CA ASP A 201 -6.33 8.70 19.46
C ASP A 201 -7.23 9.72 20.19
N GLY A 202 -7.41 10.91 19.64
CA GLY A 202 -8.09 12.04 20.28
C GLY A 202 -7.15 13.21 20.63
N ASP A 203 -7.71 14.28 21.16
CA ASP A 203 -6.96 15.50 21.45
C ASP A 203 -6.07 15.35 22.69
N VAL A 204 -4.87 15.94 22.65
CA VAL A 204 -3.92 16.01 23.77
C VAL A 204 -3.63 17.48 24.06
N ILE A 205 -3.62 17.85 25.34
CA ILE A 205 -3.17 19.17 25.79
C ILE A 205 -1.65 19.18 25.86
N TYR A 206 -1.03 20.16 25.21
CA TYR A 206 0.41 20.37 25.22
C TYR A 206 0.75 21.74 25.81
N GLU A 207 1.69 21.76 26.73
CA GLU A 207 2.22 22.99 27.33
C GLU A 207 3.32 23.57 26.44
N VAL A 208 3.01 24.68 25.79
CA VAL A 208 3.92 25.48 24.98
C VAL A 208 4.85 26.25 25.92
N LYS A 209 6.15 26.13 25.70
CA LYS A 209 7.15 26.87 26.49
C LYS A 209 7.23 28.33 26.03
N PRO A 210 7.48 29.28 26.94
CA PRO A 210 7.77 30.67 26.57
C PRO A 210 8.95 30.75 25.58
N GLY A 211 8.85 31.66 24.61
CA GLY A 211 9.86 31.84 23.57
C GLY A 211 9.91 30.74 22.49
N THR A 212 8.84 29.95 22.35
CA THR A 212 8.75 28.92 21.29
C THR A 212 8.78 29.57 19.91
N GLN A 213 9.72 29.15 19.07
CA GLN A 213 9.85 29.64 17.70
C GLN A 213 8.86 28.94 16.76
N THR A 214 8.47 29.61 15.68
CA THR A 214 7.72 28.93 14.60
C THR A 214 8.55 27.77 14.03
N ASP A 215 7.85 26.76 13.50
CA ASP A 215 8.43 25.51 13.01
C ASP A 215 9.15 24.66 14.06
N THR A 216 8.99 25.00 15.35
CA THR A 216 9.43 24.14 16.44
C THR A 216 8.67 22.82 16.37
N ARG A 217 9.43 21.73 16.26
CA ARG A 217 8.89 20.38 16.18
C ARG A 217 8.92 19.70 17.54
N ILE A 218 7.75 19.26 17.99
CA ILE A 218 7.60 18.48 19.21
C ILE A 218 7.28 17.03 18.88
N ARG A 219 7.56 16.13 19.83
CA ARG A 219 7.33 14.69 19.69
C ARG A 219 6.35 14.20 20.74
N LEU A 220 5.20 13.70 20.29
CA LEU A 220 4.23 12.99 21.11
C LEU A 220 4.50 11.49 21.00
N LYS A 221 5.10 10.94 22.06
CA LYS A 221 5.54 9.53 22.08
C LYS A 221 4.35 8.57 22.02
N GLY A 222 4.42 7.56 21.16
CA GLY A 222 3.40 6.50 21.04
C GLY A 222 2.10 6.93 20.37
N LYS A 223 2.03 8.16 19.82
CA LYS A 223 0.87 8.71 19.12
C LYS A 223 0.90 8.51 17.60
N GLY A 224 1.81 7.67 17.10
CA GLY A 224 1.89 7.30 15.70
C GLY A 224 1.05 6.06 15.34
N VAL A 225 1.43 5.42 14.24
CA VAL A 225 0.77 4.24 13.68
C VAL A 225 1.33 2.95 14.31
N PRO A 226 0.49 1.94 14.61
CA PRO A 226 0.96 0.64 15.08
C PRO A 226 1.72 -0.14 13.99
N SER A 227 2.65 -0.99 14.42
CA SER A 227 3.33 -1.92 13.53
C SER A 227 2.44 -3.10 13.16
N LEU A 228 2.42 -3.46 11.87
CA LEU A 228 1.72 -4.66 11.38
C LEU A 228 2.23 -5.96 12.02
N ARG A 229 3.51 -6.02 12.40
CA ARG A 229 4.11 -7.23 13.00
C ARG A 229 3.81 -7.36 14.48
N ASN A 230 3.72 -6.23 15.18
CA ASN A 230 3.49 -6.20 16.62
C ASN A 230 2.64 -4.98 16.97
N LYS A 231 1.37 -5.24 17.32
CA LYS A 231 0.39 -4.20 17.65
C LYS A 231 0.78 -3.36 18.88
N ASN A 232 1.66 -3.87 19.74
CA ASN A 232 2.13 -3.15 20.93
C ASN A 232 3.21 -2.10 20.61
N ILE A 233 3.79 -2.13 19.41
CA ILE A 233 4.78 -1.16 18.96
C ILE A 233 4.05 -0.13 18.11
N ARG A 234 4.11 1.14 18.52
CA ARG A 234 3.63 2.29 17.74
C ARG A 234 4.76 3.25 17.47
N GLY A 235 4.68 3.97 16.36
CA GLY A 235 5.52 5.14 16.12
C GLY A 235 5.08 6.35 16.95
N ASP A 236 5.68 7.49 16.64
CA ASP A 236 5.42 8.76 17.32
C ASP A 236 4.66 9.73 16.40
N GLN A 237 3.94 10.68 17.00
CA GLN A 237 3.44 11.84 16.26
C GLN A 237 4.40 13.00 16.44
N TYR A 238 4.78 13.62 15.33
CA TYR A 238 5.54 14.83 15.29
C TYR A 238 4.66 15.99 14.89
N VAL A 239 4.69 17.04 15.70
CA VAL A 239 3.82 18.19 15.53
C VAL A 239 4.70 19.40 15.34
N THR A 240 4.47 20.11 14.24
CA THR A 240 5.14 21.38 13.95
C THR A 240 4.25 22.50 14.47
N LEU A 241 4.77 23.28 15.40
CA LEU A 241 4.06 24.43 15.95
C LEU A 241 4.26 25.62 15.02
N VAL A 242 3.16 26.18 14.50
CA VAL A 242 3.20 27.33 13.58
C VAL A 242 2.47 28.49 14.21
N VAL A 243 3.16 29.64 14.32
CA VAL A 243 2.55 30.85 14.85
C VAL A 243 1.59 31.43 13.81
N GLN A 244 0.31 31.47 14.14
CA GLN A 244 -0.71 32.00 13.25
C GLN A 244 -0.86 33.51 13.48
N VAL A 245 -0.51 34.30 12.46
CA VAL A 245 -0.72 35.75 12.48
C VAL A 245 -2.18 36.06 12.10
N PRO A 246 -2.95 36.76 12.94
CA PRO A 246 -4.34 37.09 12.63
C PRO A 246 -4.42 38.09 11.47
N THR A 247 -5.41 37.92 10.59
CA THR A 247 -5.64 38.80 9.43
C THR A 247 -6.35 40.10 9.79
N SER A 248 -7.05 40.13 10.93
CA SER A 248 -7.79 41.29 11.42
C SER A 248 -7.65 41.41 12.94
N LEU A 249 -7.54 42.65 13.42
CA LEU A 249 -7.38 42.99 14.84
C LEU A 249 -8.30 44.15 15.22
N SER A 250 -8.82 44.13 16.45
CA SER A 250 -9.57 45.24 17.04
C SER A 250 -8.66 46.47 17.23
N ALA A 251 -9.27 47.65 17.42
CA ALA A 251 -8.52 48.88 17.69
C ALA A 251 -7.63 48.73 18.93
N GLU A 252 -8.19 48.19 20.01
CA GLU A 252 -7.49 47.91 21.26
C GLU A 252 -6.30 46.96 21.07
N ALA A 253 -6.47 45.85 20.32
CA ALA A 253 -5.38 44.90 20.08
C ALA A 253 -4.24 45.51 19.25
N LYS A 254 -4.57 46.40 18.29
CA LYS A 254 -3.56 47.14 17.51
C LYS A 254 -2.78 48.10 18.40
N GLU A 255 -3.45 48.82 19.31
CA GLU A 255 -2.78 49.70 20.27
C GLU A 255 -1.87 48.92 21.22
N ALA A 256 -2.32 47.77 21.72
CA ALA A 256 -1.50 46.90 22.57
C ALA A 256 -0.22 46.43 21.85
N LEU A 257 -0.33 46.06 20.56
CA LEU A 257 0.83 45.65 19.77
C LEU A 257 1.80 46.80 19.47
N ARG A 258 1.31 48.03 19.26
CA ARG A 258 2.18 49.22 19.12
C ARG A 258 2.93 49.51 20.42
N ALA A 259 2.24 49.42 21.56
CA ALA A 259 2.88 49.59 22.86
C ALA A 259 3.94 48.52 23.12
N PHE A 260 3.66 47.26 22.75
CA PHE A 260 4.62 46.16 22.81
C PHE A 260 5.84 46.39 21.92
N ASP A 261 5.65 46.85 20.67
CA ASP A 261 6.74 47.14 19.75
C ASP A 261 7.66 48.26 20.26
N ALA A 262 7.07 49.35 20.77
CA ALA A 262 7.82 50.49 21.32
C ALA A 262 8.77 50.09 22.47
N VAL A 263 8.42 49.09 23.27
CA VAL A 263 9.27 48.60 24.38
C VAL A 263 10.18 47.43 23.97
N SER A 264 9.94 46.81 22.82
CA SER A 264 10.62 45.58 22.38
C SER A 264 11.61 45.81 21.23
N GLY A 265 11.86 47.07 20.85
CA GLY A 265 12.87 47.44 19.85
C GLY A 265 12.40 48.38 18.74
N ASP A 266 11.16 48.88 18.82
CA ASP A 266 10.57 49.86 17.91
C ASP A 266 10.70 49.47 16.43
N SER A 267 10.40 48.20 16.15
CA SER A 267 10.66 47.60 14.83
C SER A 267 9.81 48.21 13.72
N LEU A 268 8.66 48.79 14.05
CA LEU A 268 7.79 49.48 13.08
C LEU A 268 8.38 50.79 12.55
N HIS A 269 9.32 51.40 13.27
CA HIS A 269 9.94 52.69 12.89
C HIS A 269 11.38 52.55 12.38
N THR A 270 12.01 51.38 12.52
CA THR A 270 13.39 51.11 12.05
C THR A 270 13.53 50.96 10.52
N GLY A 271 12.44 50.95 9.76
CA GLY A 271 12.45 50.85 8.29
C GLY A 271 12.69 52.16 7.52
N ALA A 272 12.74 53.31 8.20
CA ALA A 272 13.01 54.61 7.58
C ALA A 272 14.46 55.07 7.82
N GLY A 273 15.41 54.23 7.40
CA GLY A 273 16.83 54.60 7.31
C GLY A 273 17.67 54.19 8.51
N GLU A 274 18.43 53.10 8.36
CA GLU A 274 19.85 53.07 8.69
C GLU A 274 20.47 51.75 8.20
N GLY A 275 21.60 51.86 7.51
CA GLY A 275 22.34 50.73 6.97
C GLY A 275 22.84 49.79 8.06
N ILE A 276 22.84 48.50 7.73
CA ILE A 276 23.41 47.39 8.49
C ILE A 276 24.82 47.77 8.98
N LYS A 277 24.96 48.09 10.28
CA LYS A 277 26.28 48.10 10.93
C LYS A 277 26.66 46.66 11.22
N GLN A 278 27.43 46.06 10.32
CA GLN A 278 28.14 44.81 10.59
C GLN A 278 29.08 45.02 11.78
N GLU A 279 28.83 44.31 12.88
CA GLU A 279 29.77 44.21 13.99
C GLU A 279 31.10 43.66 13.47
N LYS A 280 32.17 44.47 13.62
CA LYS A 280 33.53 44.07 13.31
C LYS A 280 33.97 43.00 14.30
N HIS A 281 34.03 41.77 13.83
CA HIS A 281 34.68 40.66 14.51
C HIS A 281 36.14 41.04 14.86
N HIS A 282 36.47 41.06 16.15
CA HIS A 282 37.82 41.29 16.65
C HIS A 282 38.78 40.22 16.09
N LYS A 283 39.66 40.63 15.19
CA LYS A 283 40.76 39.80 14.67
C LYS A 283 41.83 39.70 15.76
N LYS A 284 41.89 38.57 16.48
CA LYS A 284 43.03 38.25 17.36
C LYS A 284 44.31 38.28 16.52
N ARG A 285 45.24 39.16 16.90
CA ARG A 285 46.60 39.23 16.35
C ARG A 285 47.33 37.92 16.67
N GLY A 286 47.75 37.21 15.62
CA GLY A 286 48.72 36.14 15.73
C GLY A 286 50.05 36.71 16.22
N PHE A 287 50.55 36.16 17.31
CA PHE A 287 51.92 36.34 17.78
C PHE A 287 52.78 35.31 17.03
N PHE A 288 53.54 35.76 16.05
CA PHE A 288 54.60 34.97 15.43
C PHE A 288 55.80 35.90 15.18
N LYS A 289 56.92 35.57 15.82
CA LYS A 289 58.32 35.92 15.54
C LYS A 289 59.13 35.42 16.75
N LYS A 290 60.27 34.76 16.63
CA LYS A 290 61.19 34.59 15.49
C LYS A 290 62.17 33.46 15.84
N GLU A 291 62.67 32.78 14.82
CA GLU A 291 63.82 31.86 14.84
C GLU A 291 65.09 32.57 15.33
N ASP A 292 65.94 31.82 16.04
CA ASP A 292 67.34 31.55 15.70
C ASP A 292 67.71 30.15 16.23
#